data_AF-A0A2H5YQF3-F1
#
_entry.id   AF-A0A2H5YQF3-F1
#
_cell.length_a   1.000
_cell.length_b   1.000
_cell.length_c   1.000
_cell.angle_alpha   90.00
_cell.angle_beta   90.00
_cell.angle_gamma   90.00
#
_symmetry.space_group_name_H-M   'P 1'
#
loop_
_entity.id
_entity.type
_entity.pdbx_description
1 polymer ?
#
loop_
_entity_poly.entity_id
_entity_poly.type
_entity_poly.pdbx_seq_one_letter_code
_entity_poly.pdbx_strand_id
1 'polypeptide(L)'
;MSACSPGAGELRRIARLYLASRRASRALVAILASAAGGWLLLALSPDRQLRTLVEITAPLGPAVVIGSSSWSPLGEIEDTAGRPLVLLRLLHLGGLLASAAATLALAGLAASGANTHWVLVRNLAGYTGLALIGARLQGPAFASAFCWALPVGYASLVFAASERLERTWAWAGQPASRDSALAIAVALLAIGLAMILPARNWQRASEGEVA
;
A
#
# COMPACT_ATOMS: atom_id res chain seq x y z
N MET A 1 -18.76 -36.53 -3.96
CA MET A 1 -19.25 -35.19 -3.58
C MET A 1 -18.70 -34.19 -4.58
N SER A 2 -19.53 -33.77 -5.55
CA SER A 2 -19.13 -32.90 -6.65
C SER A 2 -19.28 -31.43 -6.22
N ALA A 3 -18.18 -30.71 -6.08
CA ALA A 3 -18.21 -29.29 -5.76
C ALA A 3 -18.71 -28.51 -6.98
N CYS A 4 -19.92 -27.95 -6.87
CA CYS A 4 -20.50 -27.09 -7.88
C CYS A 4 -19.61 -25.84 -8.00
N SER A 5 -18.93 -25.66 -9.14
CA SER A 5 -18.15 -24.47 -9.43
C SER A 5 -19.10 -23.26 -9.45
N PRO A 6 -18.90 -22.24 -8.60
CA PRO A 6 -19.76 -21.06 -8.62
C PRO A 6 -19.71 -20.41 -10.00
N GLY A 7 -20.88 -20.10 -10.56
CA GLY A 7 -20.98 -19.49 -11.88
C GLY A 7 -20.35 -18.09 -11.87
N ALA A 8 -19.80 -17.65 -13.02
CA ALA A 8 -19.17 -16.33 -13.14
C ALA A 8 -20.07 -15.16 -12.67
N GLY A 9 -21.39 -15.31 -12.77
CA GLY A 9 -22.36 -14.34 -12.24
C GLY A 9 -22.42 -14.27 -10.71
N GLU A 10 -22.25 -15.40 -10.05
CA GLU A 10 -22.26 -15.51 -8.58
C GLU A 10 -20.96 -14.96 -7.99
N LEU A 11 -19.81 -15.25 -8.63
CA LEU A 11 -18.52 -14.61 -8.32
C LEU A 11 -18.59 -13.08 -8.50
N ARG A 12 -19.23 -12.59 -9.56
CA ARG A 12 -19.46 -11.14 -9.77
C ARG A 12 -20.36 -10.55 -8.70
N ARG A 13 -21.41 -11.24 -8.26
CA ARG A 13 -22.32 -10.78 -7.22
C ARG A 13 -21.64 -10.74 -5.85
N ILE A 14 -20.87 -11.78 -5.51
CA ILE A 14 -20.06 -11.83 -4.29
C ILE A 14 -18.98 -10.74 -4.32
N ALA A 15 -18.27 -10.54 -5.43
CA ALA A 15 -17.29 -9.47 -5.58
C ALA A 15 -17.93 -8.08 -5.46
N ARG A 16 -19.12 -7.88 -6.05
CA ARG A 16 -19.84 -6.60 -5.98
C ARG A 16 -20.38 -6.32 -4.58
N LEU A 17 -20.92 -7.35 -3.90
CA LEU A 17 -21.33 -7.28 -2.49
C LEU A 17 -20.13 -7.06 -1.55
N TYR A 18 -19.01 -7.70 -1.83
CA TYR A 18 -17.76 -7.51 -1.09
C TYR A 18 -17.23 -6.09 -1.26
N LEU A 19 -17.16 -5.57 -2.48
CA LEU A 19 -16.77 -4.18 -2.77
C LEU A 19 -17.72 -3.16 -2.13
N ALA A 20 -19.03 -3.42 -2.18
CA ALA A 20 -20.04 -2.57 -1.54
C ALA A 20 -19.97 -2.61 -0.01
N SER A 21 -19.67 -3.78 0.58
CA SER A 21 -19.53 -3.99 2.02
C SER A 21 -18.26 -3.34 2.59
N ARG A 22 -17.14 -3.35 1.85
CA ARG A 22 -15.81 -3.10 2.44
C ARG A 22 -15.33 -1.64 2.43
N ARG A 23 -16.24 -0.65 2.42
CA ARG A 23 -15.87 0.78 2.36
C ARG A 23 -14.96 1.12 1.15
N ALA A 24 -14.92 0.29 0.10
CA ALA A 24 -14.02 0.46 -1.04
C ALA A 24 -14.22 1.81 -1.75
N SER A 25 -15.47 2.26 -1.86
CA SER A 25 -15.79 3.59 -2.40
C SER A 25 -15.21 4.71 -1.55
N ARG A 26 -15.21 4.58 -0.21
CA ARG A 26 -14.63 5.59 0.69
C ARG A 26 -13.10 5.60 0.59
N ALA A 27 -12.47 4.43 0.46
CA ALA A 27 -11.03 4.30 0.24
C ALA A 27 -10.61 4.94 -1.10
N LEU A 28 -11.34 4.66 -2.17
CA LEU A 28 -11.10 5.30 -3.48
C LEU A 28 -11.27 6.81 -3.42
N VAL A 29 -12.34 7.32 -2.81
CA VAL A 29 -12.54 8.76 -2.63
C VAL A 29 -11.40 9.39 -1.81
N ALA A 30 -10.94 8.74 -0.74
CA ALA A 30 -9.84 9.23 0.08
C ALA A 30 -8.50 9.24 -0.68
N ILE A 31 -8.23 8.23 -1.51
CA ILE A 31 -7.07 8.20 -2.40
C ILE A 31 -7.13 9.32 -3.41
N LEU A 32 -8.28 9.50 -4.08
CA LEU A 32 -8.47 10.56 -5.07
C LEU A 32 -8.33 11.95 -4.45
N ALA A 33 -8.92 12.18 -3.27
CA ALA A 33 -8.80 13.43 -2.53
C ALA A 33 -7.34 13.70 -2.12
N SER A 34 -6.62 12.67 -1.67
CA SER A 34 -5.20 12.78 -1.30
C SER A 34 -4.31 13.07 -2.51
N ALA A 35 -4.56 12.40 -3.64
CA ALA A 35 -3.84 12.64 -4.89
C ALA A 35 -4.12 14.04 -5.46
N ALA A 36 -5.38 14.50 -5.41
CA ALA A 36 -5.75 15.85 -5.82
C ALA A 36 -5.10 16.92 -4.92
N GLY A 37 -5.06 16.68 -3.61
CA GLY A 37 -4.34 17.54 -2.66
C GLY A 37 -2.84 17.59 -2.96
N GLY A 38 -2.21 16.43 -3.19
CA GLY A 38 -0.80 16.35 -3.59
C GLY A 38 -0.50 17.08 -4.90
N TRP A 39 -1.36 16.92 -5.91
CA TRP A 39 -1.26 17.65 -7.17
C TRP A 39 -1.35 19.17 -6.97
N LEU A 40 -2.35 19.62 -6.20
CA LEU A 40 -2.55 21.04 -5.91
C LEU A 40 -1.32 21.62 -5.19
N LEU A 41 -0.78 20.90 -4.21
CA LEU A 41 0.44 21.30 -3.51
C LEU A 41 1.65 21.38 -4.45
N LEU A 42 1.84 20.41 -5.35
CA LEU A 42 2.91 20.46 -6.35
C LEU A 42 2.75 21.65 -7.31
N ALA A 43 1.53 21.90 -7.78
CA ALA A 43 1.23 23.00 -8.69
C ALA A 43 1.47 24.37 -8.04
N LEU A 44 1.19 24.49 -6.74
CA LEU A 44 1.39 25.70 -5.95
C LEU A 44 2.80 25.84 -5.37
N SER A 45 3.70 24.88 -5.55
CA SER A 45 5.06 24.91 -4.97
C SER A 45 6.05 25.65 -5.88
N PRO A 46 6.44 26.90 -5.56
CA PRO A 46 7.36 27.67 -6.40
C PRO A 46 8.81 27.20 -6.28
N ASP A 47 9.21 26.69 -5.12
CA ASP A 47 10.60 26.33 -4.81
C ASP A 47 10.84 24.81 -4.79
N ARG A 48 12.10 24.44 -4.98
CA ARG A 48 12.54 23.04 -5.05
C ARG A 48 12.39 22.30 -3.72
N GLN A 49 12.49 23.01 -2.60
CA GLN A 49 12.41 22.40 -1.28
C GLN A 49 10.97 21.97 -0.99
N LEU A 50 9.98 22.85 -1.18
CA LEU A 50 8.56 22.47 -1.06
C LEU A 50 8.18 21.33 -2.00
N ARG A 51 8.65 21.32 -3.25
CA ARG A 51 8.41 20.20 -4.18
C ARG A 51 8.92 18.87 -3.63
N THR A 52 10.16 18.85 -3.12
CA THR A 52 10.75 17.66 -2.50
C THR A 52 9.93 17.18 -1.30
N LEU A 53 9.42 18.11 -0.48
CA LEU A 53 8.54 17.77 0.63
C LEU A 53 7.22 17.15 0.19
N VAL A 54 6.61 17.66 -0.88
CA VAL A 54 5.38 17.10 -1.43
C VAL A 54 5.64 15.73 -2.04
N GLU A 55 6.78 15.52 -2.71
CA GLU A 55 7.20 14.22 -3.24
C GLU A 55 7.38 13.14 -2.15
N ILE A 56 7.87 13.55 -0.97
CA ILE A 56 8.02 12.68 0.19
C ILE A 56 6.64 12.41 0.85
N THR A 57 5.80 13.43 0.99
CA THR A 57 4.61 13.35 1.85
C THR A 57 3.31 12.98 1.13
N ALA A 58 3.10 13.41 -0.12
CA ALA A 58 1.86 13.13 -0.85
C ALA A 58 1.52 11.62 -0.96
N PRO A 59 2.49 10.70 -1.14
CA PRO A 59 2.20 9.27 -1.19
C PRO A 59 1.78 8.64 0.14
N LEU A 60 1.97 9.32 1.28
CA LEU A 60 1.60 8.80 2.61
C LEU A 60 0.10 8.59 2.75
N GLY A 61 -0.71 9.56 2.34
CA GLY A 61 -2.17 9.49 2.47
C GLY A 61 -2.75 8.24 1.81
N PRO A 62 -2.50 8.02 0.51
CA PRO A 62 -2.93 6.82 -0.19
C PRO A 62 -2.35 5.53 0.42
N ALA A 63 -1.08 5.51 0.82
CA ALA A 63 -0.46 4.34 1.45
C ALA A 63 -1.15 3.94 2.76
N VAL A 64 -1.50 4.91 3.62
CA VAL A 64 -2.23 4.67 4.86
C VAL A 64 -3.67 4.19 4.60
N VAL A 65 -4.34 4.73 3.58
CA VAL A 65 -5.67 4.25 3.16
C VAL A 65 -5.62 2.80 2.67
N ILE A 66 -4.59 2.43 1.89
CA ILE A 66 -4.37 1.04 1.46
C ILE A 66 -4.08 0.15 2.66
N GLY A 67 -3.18 0.59 3.56
CA GLY A 67 -2.82 -0.14 4.78
C GLY A 67 -4.01 -0.41 5.70
N SER A 68 -4.83 0.60 5.97
CA SER A 68 -6.04 0.46 6.78
C SER A 68 -7.10 -0.44 6.15
N SER A 69 -7.14 -0.50 4.80
CA SER A 69 -8.03 -1.39 4.05
C SER A 69 -7.58 -2.85 4.05
N SER A 70 -6.35 -3.15 4.50
CA SER A 70 -5.83 -4.51 4.58
C SER A 70 -6.44 -5.33 5.73
N TRP A 71 -6.91 -4.65 6.78
CA TRP A 71 -7.51 -5.31 7.94
C TRP A 71 -8.85 -5.97 7.57
N SER A 72 -9.10 -7.16 8.12
CA SER A 72 -10.37 -7.86 8.01
C SER A 72 -10.83 -8.28 9.41
N PRO A 73 -12.04 -7.87 9.84
CA PRO A 73 -12.59 -8.29 11.14
C PRO A 73 -12.91 -9.79 11.23
N LEU A 74 -12.86 -10.53 10.11
CA LEU A 74 -13.33 -11.92 10.01
C LEU A 74 -12.20 -12.96 10.20
N GLY A 75 -11.09 -12.58 10.83
CA GLY A 75 -9.83 -13.34 10.85
C GLY A 75 -9.96 -14.85 11.10
N GLU A 76 -10.79 -15.29 12.05
CA GLU A 76 -10.97 -16.72 12.36
C GLU A 76 -11.87 -17.48 11.37
N ILE A 77 -12.80 -16.78 10.70
CA ILE A 77 -13.73 -17.37 9.72
C ILE A 77 -13.07 -17.46 8.33
N GLU A 78 -12.10 -16.58 8.06
CA GLU A 78 -11.35 -16.56 6.79
C GLU A 78 -10.33 -17.71 6.69
N ASP A 79 -9.77 -18.19 7.80
CA ASP A 79 -8.83 -19.33 7.81
C ASP A 79 -9.51 -20.67 7.50
N THR A 80 -10.82 -20.77 7.78
CA THR A 80 -11.66 -21.93 7.44
C THR A 80 -12.27 -21.84 6.03
N ALA A 81 -12.42 -20.63 5.47
CA ALA A 81 -12.88 -20.44 4.10
C ALA A 81 -11.77 -20.79 3.09
N GLY A 82 -11.90 -21.94 2.41
CA GLY A 82 -10.87 -22.49 1.51
C GLY A 82 -10.51 -21.60 0.31
N ARG A 83 -9.61 -20.63 0.49
CA ARG A 83 -8.83 -19.86 -0.53
C ARG A 83 -9.43 -18.66 -1.30
N PRO A 84 -10.75 -18.41 -1.51
CA PRO A 84 -11.17 -17.32 -2.39
C PRO A 84 -11.00 -15.93 -1.79
N LEU A 85 -10.97 -15.81 -0.45
CA LEU A 85 -10.95 -14.51 0.24
C LEU A 85 -9.59 -13.81 0.21
N VAL A 86 -8.50 -14.57 0.22
CA VAL A 86 -7.13 -14.03 0.11
C VAL A 86 -6.90 -13.42 -1.27
N LEU A 87 -7.35 -14.10 -2.33
CA LEU A 87 -7.21 -13.61 -3.70
C LEU A 87 -8.02 -12.32 -3.92
N LEU A 88 -9.26 -12.28 -3.41
CA LEU A 88 -10.09 -11.07 -3.45
C LEU A 88 -9.45 -9.90 -2.69
N ARG A 89 -8.81 -10.17 -1.54
CA ARG A 89 -8.07 -9.15 -0.79
C ARG A 89 -6.88 -8.61 -1.58
N LEU A 90 -6.07 -9.50 -2.17
CA LEU A 90 -4.93 -9.10 -3.00
C LEU A 90 -5.37 -8.31 -4.22
N LEU A 91 -6.45 -8.72 -4.90
CA LEU A 91 -7.03 -7.98 -6.02
C LEU A 91 -7.53 -6.60 -5.58
N HIS A 92 -8.18 -6.51 -4.42
CA HIS A 92 -8.65 -5.24 -3.88
C HIS A 92 -7.49 -4.29 -3.53
N LEU A 93 -6.49 -4.77 -2.79
CA LEU A 93 -5.30 -3.98 -2.45
C LEU A 93 -4.49 -3.61 -3.69
N GLY A 94 -4.31 -4.53 -4.63
CA GLY A 94 -3.65 -4.29 -5.90
C GLY A 94 -4.39 -3.26 -6.75
N GLY A 95 -5.73 -3.32 -6.78
CA GLY A 95 -6.55 -2.32 -7.47
C GLY A 95 -6.44 -0.93 -6.84
N LEU A 96 -6.46 -0.83 -5.50
CA LEU A 96 -6.24 0.44 -4.80
C LEU A 96 -4.83 0.98 -5.07
N LEU A 97 -3.80 0.14 -4.96
CA LEU A 97 -2.42 0.52 -5.23
C LEU A 97 -2.23 0.99 -6.68
N ALA A 98 -2.77 0.28 -7.65
CA ALA A 98 -2.71 0.65 -9.07
C ALA A 98 -3.43 1.98 -9.33
N SER A 99 -4.61 2.18 -8.72
CA SER A 99 -5.36 3.43 -8.86
C SER A 99 -4.60 4.61 -8.24
N ALA A 100 -4.02 4.43 -7.05
CA ALA A 100 -3.21 5.45 -6.37
C ALA A 100 -1.92 5.76 -7.14
N ALA A 101 -1.26 4.74 -7.70
CA ALA A 101 -0.07 4.92 -8.51
C ALA A 101 -0.40 5.69 -9.80
N ALA A 102 -1.50 5.36 -10.48
CA ALA A 102 -1.93 6.05 -11.69
C ALA A 102 -2.27 7.53 -11.42
N THR A 103 -3.01 7.82 -10.34
CA THR A 103 -3.40 9.20 -10.00
C THR A 103 -2.21 10.05 -9.57
N LEU A 104 -1.29 9.49 -8.77
CA LEU A 104 -0.05 10.18 -8.40
C LEU A 104 0.90 10.35 -9.59
N ALA A 105 0.99 9.36 -10.48
CA ALA A 105 1.80 9.49 -11.69
C ALA A 105 1.27 10.61 -12.60
N LEU A 106 -0.05 10.66 -12.82
CA LEU A 106 -0.71 11.73 -13.57
C LEU A 106 -0.47 13.09 -12.91
N ALA A 107 -0.58 13.17 -11.58
CA ALA A 107 -0.30 14.40 -10.84
C ALA A 107 1.16 14.87 -11.01
N GLY A 108 2.13 13.95 -10.89
CA GLY A 108 3.55 14.25 -11.07
C GLY A 108 3.92 14.66 -12.49
N LEU A 109 3.27 14.06 -13.50
CA LEU A 109 3.44 14.44 -14.91
C LEU A 109 2.85 15.83 -15.21
N ALA A 110 1.74 16.20 -14.56
CA ALA A 110 1.07 17.46 -14.79
C ALA A 110 1.70 18.66 -14.06
N ALA A 111 2.31 18.45 -12.88
CA ALA A 111 2.75 19.54 -12.01
C ALA A 111 4.28 19.82 -12.03
N SER A 112 5.09 18.95 -12.63
CA SER A 112 6.54 18.95 -12.43
C SER A 112 7.32 18.28 -13.57
N GLY A 113 8.61 18.64 -13.68
CA GLY A 113 9.52 18.14 -14.72
C GLY A 113 9.75 16.64 -14.71
N ALA A 114 10.48 16.16 -15.72
CA ALA A 114 10.78 14.75 -15.94
C ALA A 114 11.25 14.06 -14.64
N ASN A 115 10.54 12.98 -14.26
CA ASN A 115 10.81 12.03 -13.17
C ASN A 115 10.03 12.17 -11.84
N THR A 116 9.30 13.26 -11.56
CA THR A 116 8.52 13.35 -10.29
C THR A 116 7.48 12.22 -10.16
N HIS A 117 6.85 11.81 -11.26
CA HIS A 117 5.92 10.68 -11.27
C HIS A 117 6.56 9.38 -10.77
N TRP A 118 7.82 9.09 -11.14
CA TRP A 118 8.54 7.91 -10.66
C TRP A 118 8.83 7.97 -9.17
N VAL A 119 9.21 9.15 -8.64
CA VAL A 119 9.43 9.36 -7.21
C VAL A 119 8.15 9.08 -6.42
N LEU A 120 7.02 9.64 -6.85
CA LEU A 120 5.73 9.45 -6.20
C LEU A 120 5.28 7.98 -6.19
N VAL A 121 5.41 7.28 -7.32
CA VAL A 121 5.04 5.85 -7.43
C VAL A 121 5.94 4.97 -6.57
N ARG A 122 7.26 5.22 -6.58
CA ARG A 122 8.22 4.51 -5.72
C ARG A 122 7.91 4.73 -4.24
N ASN A 123 7.70 5.98 -3.85
CA ASN A 123 7.38 6.36 -2.47
C ASN A 123 6.06 5.73 -2.02
N LEU A 124 5.03 5.73 -2.87
CA LEU A 124 3.78 5.03 -2.61
C LEU A 124 3.99 3.55 -2.32
N ALA A 125 4.81 2.86 -3.14
CA ALA A 125 5.09 1.43 -2.96
C ALA A 125 5.76 1.16 -1.61
N GLY A 126 6.83 1.89 -1.27
CA GLY A 126 7.56 1.70 -0.02
C GLY A 126 6.73 2.07 1.22
N TYR A 127 5.98 3.18 1.19
CA TYR A 127 5.09 3.55 2.29
C TYR A 127 3.92 2.57 2.45
N THR A 128 3.40 2.02 1.37
CA THR A 128 2.38 0.96 1.44
C THR A 128 2.97 -0.27 2.13
N GLY A 129 4.18 -0.69 1.77
CA GLY A 129 4.91 -1.75 2.47
C GLY A 129 5.01 -1.51 3.98
N LEU A 130 5.45 -0.31 4.37
CA LEU A 130 5.53 0.09 5.79
C LEU A 130 4.17 0.08 6.49
N ALA A 131 3.11 0.55 5.81
CA ALA A 131 1.76 0.54 6.37
C ALA A 131 1.26 -0.89 6.61
N LEU A 132 1.56 -1.81 5.70
CA LEU A 132 1.19 -3.23 5.82
C LEU A 132 1.98 -3.94 6.92
N ILE A 133 3.29 -3.69 7.01
CA ILE A 133 4.15 -4.19 8.11
C ILE A 133 3.62 -3.66 9.45
N GLY A 134 3.33 -2.36 9.52
CA GLY A 134 2.81 -1.70 10.72
C GLY A 134 1.47 -2.27 11.15
N ALA A 135 0.56 -2.53 10.20
CA ALA A 135 -0.71 -3.18 10.47
C ALA A 135 -0.52 -4.59 11.06
N ARG A 136 0.52 -5.34 10.66
CA ARG A 136 0.74 -6.72 11.15
C ARG A 136 1.39 -6.79 12.53
N LEU A 137 2.34 -5.90 12.83
CA LEU A 137 3.13 -5.94 14.08
C LEU A 137 2.29 -5.68 15.34
N GLN A 138 1.11 -5.08 15.21
CA GLN A 138 0.38 -4.51 16.34
C GLN A 138 -0.86 -5.34 16.75
N GLY A 139 -1.01 -6.53 16.18
CA GLY A 139 -2.10 -7.46 16.52
C GLY A 139 -3.49 -7.02 16.02
N PRO A 140 -4.50 -7.90 16.10
CA PRO A 140 -5.80 -7.70 15.47
C PRO A 140 -6.61 -6.51 16.00
N ALA A 141 -6.41 -6.10 17.26
CA ALA A 141 -7.13 -4.98 17.88
C ALA A 141 -6.60 -3.59 17.47
N PHE A 142 -5.30 -3.46 17.20
CA PHE A 142 -4.64 -2.17 16.91
C PHE A 142 -4.24 -1.98 15.44
N ALA A 143 -4.31 -3.03 14.64
CA ALA A 143 -3.92 -3.03 13.22
C ALA A 143 -4.57 -1.90 12.39
N SER A 144 -5.84 -1.56 12.64
CA SER A 144 -6.50 -0.47 11.87
C SER A 144 -6.14 0.94 12.36
N ALA A 145 -5.91 1.11 13.67
CA ALA A 145 -5.72 2.42 14.28
C ALA A 145 -4.28 2.93 14.15
N PHE A 146 -3.30 2.06 13.88
CA PHE A 146 -1.89 2.40 14.00
C PHE A 146 -1.03 1.98 12.79
N CYS A 147 -1.67 1.56 11.69
CA CYS A 147 -1.01 1.27 10.41
C CYS A 147 -0.26 2.49 9.83
N TRP A 148 -0.65 3.70 10.26
CA TRP A 148 -0.03 4.95 9.83
C TRP A 148 1.27 5.28 10.56
N ALA A 149 1.53 4.71 11.74
CA ALA A 149 2.64 5.13 12.59
C ALA A 149 4.01 4.88 11.95
N LEU A 150 4.22 3.71 11.33
CA LEU A 150 5.47 3.42 10.62
C LEU A 150 5.70 4.34 9.40
N PRO A 151 4.76 4.45 8.43
CA PRO A 151 4.99 5.30 7.27
C PRO A 151 5.13 6.78 7.65
N VAL A 152 4.30 7.28 8.58
CA VAL A 152 4.40 8.68 9.06
C VAL A 152 5.68 8.90 9.85
N GLY A 153 6.03 8.02 10.79
CA GLY A 153 7.26 8.12 11.57
C GLY A 153 8.51 8.09 10.68
N TYR A 154 8.53 7.22 9.67
CA TYR A 154 9.61 7.18 8.68
C TYR A 154 9.67 8.48 7.85
N ALA A 155 8.54 8.99 7.36
CA ALA A 155 8.53 10.27 6.63
C ALA A 155 8.97 11.45 7.50
N SER A 156 8.55 11.51 8.77
CA SER A 156 9.02 12.51 9.73
C SER A 156 10.53 12.41 9.97
N LEU A 157 11.08 11.20 10.03
CA LEU A 157 12.52 10.99 10.17
C LEU A 157 13.29 11.47 8.92
N VAL A 158 12.80 11.16 7.72
CA VAL A 158 13.38 11.64 6.46
C VAL A 158 13.30 13.16 6.37
N PHE A 159 12.19 13.76 6.81
CA PHE A 159 12.02 15.21 6.87
C PHE A 159 13.02 15.86 7.83
N ALA A 160 13.14 15.33 9.06
CA ALA A 160 14.08 15.83 10.06
C ALA A 160 15.55 15.68 9.60
N ALA A 161 15.83 14.71 8.73
CA ALA A 161 17.14 14.47 8.13
C ALA A 161 17.24 15.00 6.69
N SER A 162 16.56 16.10 6.36
CA SER A 162 16.56 16.70 5.02
C SER A 162 17.95 17.07 4.46
N GLU A 163 18.95 17.24 5.33
CA GLU A 163 20.35 17.44 4.94
C GLU A 163 21.10 16.14 4.58
N ARG A 164 20.48 14.98 4.79
CA ARG A 164 21.09 13.63 4.66
C ARG A 164 20.37 12.74 3.67
N LEU A 165 19.66 13.33 2.70
CA LEU A 165 18.84 12.59 1.72
C LEU A 165 19.69 11.71 0.79
N GLU A 166 20.99 11.95 0.69
CA GLU A 166 21.91 11.12 -0.07
C GLU A 166 22.12 9.73 0.55
N ARG A 167 21.83 9.55 1.85
CA ARG A 167 21.97 8.27 2.56
C ARG A 167 20.94 7.25 2.08
N THR A 168 21.37 5.99 1.98
CA THR A 168 20.55 4.87 1.47
C THR A 168 19.26 4.66 2.25
N TRP A 169 19.26 4.87 3.56
CA TRP A 169 18.07 4.73 4.41
C TRP A 169 17.01 5.82 4.14
N ALA A 170 17.42 7.00 3.66
CA ALA A 170 16.54 8.13 3.32
C ALA A 170 15.98 8.01 1.90
N TRP A 171 15.72 6.78 1.45
CA TRP A 171 15.32 6.44 0.09
C TRP A 171 14.13 7.25 -0.43
N ALA A 172 13.19 7.65 0.44
CA ALA A 172 12.01 8.42 0.04
C ALA A 172 12.35 9.81 -0.52
N GLY A 173 13.42 10.45 -0.03
CA GLY A 173 13.88 11.75 -0.54
C GLY A 173 14.91 11.65 -1.67
N GLN A 174 15.30 10.44 -2.08
CA GLN A 174 16.27 10.26 -3.16
C GLN A 174 15.66 10.52 -4.54
N PRO A 175 16.46 11.00 -5.52
CA PRO A 175 16.00 11.18 -6.89
C PRO A 175 15.57 9.86 -7.53
N ALA A 176 14.74 9.95 -8.59
CA ALA A 176 14.22 8.77 -9.30
C ALA A 176 15.30 7.89 -9.94
N SER A 177 16.47 8.45 -10.27
CA SER A 177 17.58 7.73 -10.91
C SER A 177 18.35 6.80 -9.96
N ARG A 178 18.04 6.80 -8.65
CA ARG A 178 18.71 5.94 -7.67
C ARG A 178 18.03 4.57 -7.60
N ASP A 179 18.65 3.56 -8.20
CA ASP A 179 18.15 2.17 -8.19
C ASP A 179 18.03 1.59 -6.77
N SER A 180 18.92 1.98 -5.85
CA SER A 180 18.86 1.53 -4.45
C SER A 180 17.55 1.95 -3.77
N ALA A 181 17.03 3.13 -4.09
CA ALA A 181 15.78 3.61 -3.51
C ALA A 181 14.58 2.81 -4.04
N LEU A 182 14.61 2.44 -5.33
CA LEU A 182 13.60 1.57 -5.93
C LEU A 182 13.64 0.18 -5.30
N ALA A 183 14.84 -0.40 -5.16
CA ALA A 183 15.03 -1.71 -4.56
C ALA A 183 14.47 -1.78 -3.12
N ILE A 184 14.74 -0.75 -2.30
CA ILE A 184 14.20 -0.67 -0.94
C ILE A 184 12.67 -0.58 -0.94
N ALA A 185 12.09 0.28 -1.79
CA ALA A 185 10.64 0.44 -1.87
C ALA A 185 9.93 -0.85 -2.30
N VAL A 186 10.47 -1.55 -3.31
CA VAL A 186 9.94 -2.84 -3.78
C VAL A 186 10.10 -3.92 -2.71
N ALA A 187 11.24 -3.97 -2.02
CA ALA A 187 11.47 -4.91 -0.93
C ALA A 187 10.47 -4.71 0.22
N LEU A 188 10.25 -3.47 0.65
CA LEU A 188 9.27 -3.13 1.69
C LEU A 188 7.85 -3.53 1.28
N LEU A 189 7.47 -3.27 0.04
CA LEU A 189 6.17 -3.69 -0.50
C LEU A 189 6.03 -5.21 -0.50
N ALA A 190 7.05 -5.93 -0.98
CA ALA A 190 7.06 -7.39 -1.02
C ALA A 190 6.96 -8.00 0.38
N ILE A 191 7.71 -7.47 1.35
CA ILE A 191 7.65 -7.88 2.76
C ILE A 191 6.25 -7.62 3.32
N GLY A 192 5.70 -6.43 3.13
CA GLY A 192 4.36 -6.07 3.59
C GLY A 192 3.26 -6.97 3.01
N LEU A 193 3.33 -7.28 1.71
CA LEU A 193 2.40 -8.22 1.07
C LEU A 193 2.58 -9.64 1.61
N ALA A 194 3.82 -10.10 1.80
CA ALA A 194 4.10 -11.43 2.37
C ALA A 194 3.52 -11.58 3.78
N MET A 195 3.53 -10.52 4.60
CA MET A 195 2.94 -10.54 5.94
C MET A 195 1.41 -10.66 5.97
N ILE A 196 0.73 -10.36 4.86
CA ILE A 196 -0.73 -10.50 4.72
C ILE A 196 -1.12 -11.90 4.24
N LEU A 197 -0.20 -12.60 3.57
CA LEU A 197 -0.46 -13.97 3.13
C LEU A 197 -0.58 -14.89 4.35
N PRO A 198 -1.62 -15.75 4.42
CA PRO A 198 -1.74 -16.70 5.52
C PRO A 198 -0.54 -17.65 5.51
N ALA A 199 0.08 -17.84 6.68
CA ALA A 199 1.25 -18.69 6.90
C ALA A 199 0.88 -20.19 6.85
N ARG A 200 0.17 -20.64 5.82
CA ARG A 200 -0.35 -22.02 5.75
C ARG A 200 0.63 -23.02 5.13
N ASN A 201 1.80 -22.56 4.70
CA ASN A 201 2.71 -23.32 3.85
C ASN A 201 3.78 -24.08 4.65
N TRP A 202 4.10 -23.64 5.87
CA TRP A 202 5.17 -24.24 6.68
C TRP A 202 4.72 -25.47 7.48
N GLN A 203 3.50 -25.50 8.02
CA GLN A 203 3.03 -26.63 8.85
C GLN A 203 2.81 -27.93 8.06
N ARG A 204 2.41 -27.85 6.78
CA ARG A 204 2.22 -29.06 5.96
C ARG A 204 3.53 -29.73 5.54
N ALA A 205 4.62 -28.97 5.44
CA ALA A 205 5.93 -29.53 5.15
C ALA A 205 6.46 -30.31 6.37
N SER A 206 6.24 -29.81 7.58
CA SER A 206 6.63 -30.52 8.82
C SER A 206 5.76 -31.73 9.14
N GLU A 207 4.48 -31.74 8.74
CA GLU A 207 3.58 -32.89 8.97
C GLU A 207 3.75 -34.01 7.93
N GLY A 208 4.19 -33.68 6.70
CA GLY A 208 4.43 -34.66 5.64
C GLY A 208 5.73 -35.44 5.77
N GLU A 209 6.62 -35.03 6.67
CA GLU A 209 7.92 -35.69 6.94
C GLU A 209 7.84 -36.70 8.10
N VAL A 210 6.66 -36.82 8.73
CA VAL A 210 6.40 -37.73 9.87
C VAL A 210 5.44 -38.88 9.48
N ALA A 211 5.04 -38.99 8.20
CA ALA A 211 4.12 -40.02 7.70
C ALA A 211 4.83 -41.12 6.91
#